data_AF-A0AA85FIQ6-F1
#
_entry.id   AF-A0AA85FIQ6-F1
#
_cell.length_a   1.000
_cell.length_b   1.000
_cell.length_c   1.000
_cell.angle_alpha   90.00
_cell.angle_beta   90.00
_cell.angle_gamma   90.00
#
_symmetry.space_group_name_H-M   'P 1'
#
loop_
_entity.id
_entity.type
_entity.pdbx_description
1 polymer ?
#
loop_
_entity_poly.entity_id
_entity_poly.type
_entity_poly.pdbx_seq_one_letter_code
_entity_poly.pdbx_strand_id
1 'polypeptide(L)'
;MASWGYITVLFMNSEIQTSFSDLSYRKICIPLSVVSLSHLGLIQYSLWNQGFYNVFFLQPSSSVSSLPLTLWYIFISDCSLKMLSIFIKTISLLSLSKTLDCYSMGSLLCFLEYIFLFLRHIPPGILWICFLVELNWKLQGILAGRIFVCLLYCILKVCIILSLCKEFMKFSRSMICTKPYTVELQAPSNEVCNMCLESYTHIGILSCNHKFCAKCTTRWFNTFTKCPSCNPECSENSRWRNGSMDLFIQFY
;
A
#
# COMPACT_ATOMS: atom_id res chain seq x y z
N MET A 1 -11.92 -7.13 -18.89
CA MET A 1 -11.92 -7.49 -17.45
C MET A 1 -10.79 -6.82 -16.68
N ALA A 2 -9.53 -6.88 -17.14
CA ALA A 2 -8.41 -6.31 -16.36
C ALA A 2 -8.46 -4.78 -16.21
N SER A 3 -8.89 -4.03 -17.24
CA SER A 3 -9.11 -2.58 -17.15
C SER A 3 -10.16 -2.21 -16.10
N TRP A 4 -11.28 -2.94 -16.07
CA TRP A 4 -12.32 -2.81 -15.05
C TRP A 4 -11.78 -3.13 -13.65
N GLY A 5 -10.94 -4.16 -13.51
CA GLY A 5 -10.27 -4.47 -12.24
C GLY A 5 -9.45 -3.29 -11.71
N TYR A 6 -8.69 -2.61 -12.57
CA TYR A 6 -7.91 -1.45 -12.16
C TYR A 6 -8.78 -0.24 -11.78
N ILE A 7 -9.86 0.02 -12.53
CA ILE A 7 -10.85 1.05 -12.16
C ILE A 7 -11.47 0.75 -10.79
N THR A 8 -11.82 -0.51 -10.54
CA THR A 8 -12.32 -0.96 -9.23
C THR A 8 -11.30 -0.68 -8.13
N VAL A 9 -10.01 -0.96 -8.35
CA VAL A 9 -8.94 -0.61 -7.39
C VAL A 9 -8.92 0.89 -7.10
N LEU A 10 -8.98 1.74 -8.13
CA LEU A 10 -8.96 3.20 -7.95
C LEU A 10 -10.14 3.68 -7.11
N PHE A 11 -11.34 3.21 -7.44
CA PHE A 11 -12.56 3.52 -6.71
C PHE A 11 -12.47 3.07 -5.25
N MET A 12 -12.11 1.80 -5.01
CA MET A 12 -11.99 1.24 -3.67
C MET A 12 -10.93 1.95 -2.81
N ASN A 13 -9.79 2.30 -3.41
CA ASN A 13 -8.74 3.04 -2.73
C ASN A 13 -9.19 4.44 -2.32
N SER A 14 -10.00 5.11 -3.14
CA SER A 14 -10.63 6.39 -2.79
C SER A 14 -11.60 6.21 -1.62
N GLU A 15 -12.49 5.22 -1.71
CA GLU A 15 -13.48 4.94 -0.66
C GLU A 15 -12.85 4.58 0.69
N ILE A 16 -11.74 3.85 0.70
CA ILE A 16 -11.01 3.55 1.96
C ILE A 16 -10.48 4.84 2.58
N GLN A 17 -9.90 5.74 1.79
CA GLN A 17 -9.33 6.98 2.30
C GLN A 17 -10.39 7.91 2.90
N THR A 18 -11.50 8.11 2.18
CA THR A 18 -12.62 8.94 2.67
C THR A 18 -13.19 8.34 3.95
N SER A 19 -13.51 7.06 3.92
CA SER A 19 -14.05 6.30 5.04
C SER A 19 -13.16 6.29 6.29
N PHE A 20 -11.84 6.18 6.09
CA PHE A 20 -10.89 6.18 7.19
C PHE A 20 -10.75 7.57 7.79
N SER A 21 -10.75 8.61 6.96
CA SER A 21 -10.71 10.01 7.42
C SER A 21 -11.94 10.37 8.25
N ASP A 22 -13.12 9.93 7.84
CA ASP A 22 -14.39 10.24 8.51
C ASP A 22 -14.75 9.24 9.62
N LEU A 23 -13.87 8.26 9.89
CA LEU A 23 -14.11 7.18 10.85
C LEU A 23 -15.41 6.39 10.57
N SER A 24 -15.89 6.42 9.33
CA SER A 24 -17.15 5.81 8.87
C SER A 24 -16.95 4.45 8.18
N TYR A 25 -15.71 3.93 8.18
CA TYR A 25 -15.29 2.72 7.47
C TYR A 25 -16.12 1.46 7.74
N ARG A 26 -16.77 1.32 8.91
CA ARG A 26 -17.59 0.14 9.22
C ARG A 26 -18.72 -0.10 8.21
N LYS A 27 -19.29 0.96 7.63
CA LYS A 27 -20.38 0.85 6.64
C LYS A 27 -19.90 0.32 5.29
N ILE A 28 -18.65 0.61 4.94
CA ILE A 28 -18.11 0.40 3.59
C ILE A 28 -17.15 -0.80 3.54
N CYS A 29 -16.58 -1.23 4.68
CA CYS A 29 -15.64 -2.36 4.72
C CYS A 29 -16.24 -3.68 4.22
N ILE A 30 -17.49 -4.01 4.59
CA ILE A 30 -18.16 -5.25 4.14
C ILE A 30 -18.40 -5.25 2.62
N PRO A 31 -19.04 -4.23 2.02
CA PRO A 31 -19.22 -4.23 0.57
C PRO A 31 -17.87 -4.20 -0.18
N LEU A 32 -16.88 -3.43 0.31
CA LEU A 32 -15.54 -3.43 -0.29
C LEU A 32 -14.85 -4.80 -0.24
N SER A 33 -14.94 -5.52 0.89
CA SER A 33 -14.34 -6.84 1.03
C SER A 33 -15.00 -7.87 0.10
N VAL A 34 -16.33 -7.82 -0.04
CA VAL A 34 -17.08 -8.68 -0.96
C VAL A 34 -16.71 -8.40 -2.41
N VAL A 35 -16.69 -7.13 -2.83
CA VAL A 35 -16.36 -6.76 -4.22
C VAL A 35 -14.89 -7.05 -4.54
N SER A 36 -13.97 -6.85 -3.59
CA SER A 36 -12.55 -7.13 -3.81
C SER A 36 -12.28 -8.62 -3.94
N LEU A 37 -12.86 -9.44 -3.05
CA LEU A 37 -12.72 -10.90 -3.10
C LEU A 37 -13.40 -11.50 -4.33
N SER A 38 -14.57 -10.99 -4.72
CA SER A 38 -15.28 -11.49 -5.91
C SER A 38 -14.49 -11.24 -7.19
N HIS A 39 -13.94 -10.04 -7.37
CA HIS A 39 -13.10 -9.73 -8.53
C HIS A 39 -11.81 -10.55 -8.53
N LEU A 40 -11.17 -10.73 -7.37
CA LEU A 40 -10.00 -11.60 -7.25
C LEU A 40 -10.35 -13.03 -7.68
N GLY A 41 -11.45 -13.58 -7.16
CA GLY A 41 -11.93 -14.92 -7.51
C GLY A 41 -12.27 -15.06 -9.00
N LEU A 42 -12.94 -14.07 -9.59
CA LEU A 42 -13.28 -14.05 -11.02
C LEU A 42 -12.02 -14.05 -11.91
N ILE A 43 -11.00 -13.28 -11.55
CA ILE A 43 -9.72 -13.26 -12.28
C ILE A 43 -9.04 -14.63 -12.21
N GLN A 44 -8.94 -15.22 -11.01
CA GLN A 44 -8.30 -16.53 -10.83
C GLN A 44 -9.07 -17.63 -11.56
N TYR A 45 -10.40 -17.62 -11.46
CA TYR A 45 -11.26 -18.57 -12.15
C TYR A 45 -11.15 -18.47 -13.67
N SER A 46 -11.22 -17.25 -14.22
CA SER A 46 -11.16 -17.02 -15.67
C SER A 46 -9.83 -17.44 -16.28
N LEU A 47 -8.73 -17.37 -15.52
CA LEU A 47 -7.38 -17.67 -15.99
C LEU A 47 -6.84 -19.00 -15.45
N TRP A 48 -7.70 -19.79 -14.79
CA TRP A 48 -7.33 -21.06 -14.17
C TRP A 48 -6.70 -22.02 -15.18
N ASN A 49 -7.38 -22.23 -16.31
CA ASN A 49 -6.93 -23.12 -17.37
C ASN A 49 -5.63 -22.66 -18.04
N GLN A 50 -5.27 -21.37 -17.92
CA GLN A 50 -4.03 -20.81 -18.44
C GLN A 50 -2.87 -20.89 -17.44
N GLY A 51 -3.10 -21.45 -16.24
CA GLY A 51 -2.07 -21.61 -15.21
C GLY A 51 -1.62 -20.30 -14.57
N PHE A 52 -2.45 -19.24 -14.59
CA PHE A 52 -2.08 -17.91 -14.07
C PHE A 52 -1.63 -17.94 -12.60
N TYR A 53 -2.24 -18.81 -11.78
CA TYR A 53 -1.89 -18.97 -10.38
C TYR A 53 -0.41 -19.34 -10.16
N ASN A 54 0.23 -20.00 -11.13
CA ASN A 54 1.64 -20.40 -11.03
C ASN A 54 2.60 -19.19 -10.98
N VAL A 55 2.18 -18.01 -11.45
CA VAL A 55 2.95 -16.77 -11.31
C VAL A 55 3.18 -16.44 -9.83
N PHE A 56 2.19 -16.67 -8.96
CA PHE A 56 2.32 -16.44 -7.53
C PHE A 56 3.14 -17.54 -6.82
N PHE A 57 3.26 -18.72 -7.43
CA PHE A 57 4.14 -19.81 -6.98
C PHE A 57 5.55 -19.76 -7.59
N LEU A 58 5.91 -18.64 -8.22
CA LEU A 58 7.23 -18.43 -8.83
C LEU A 58 7.54 -19.40 -9.99
N GLN A 59 6.51 -20.01 -10.59
CA GLN A 59 6.62 -21.01 -11.65
C GLN A 59 5.79 -20.60 -12.87
N PRO A 60 6.06 -19.44 -13.51
CA PRO A 60 5.25 -18.98 -14.62
C PRO A 60 5.19 -20.04 -15.73
N SER A 61 4.01 -20.21 -16.34
CA SER A 61 3.83 -21.16 -17.43
C SER A 61 4.73 -20.79 -18.61
N SER A 62 5.21 -21.81 -19.33
CA SER A 62 6.03 -21.66 -20.53
C SER A 62 5.33 -20.93 -21.69
N SER A 63 4.02 -20.64 -21.57
CA SER A 63 3.25 -19.88 -22.55
C SER A 63 3.64 -18.41 -22.65
N VAL A 64 4.42 -17.86 -21.70
CA VAL A 64 4.91 -16.46 -21.71
C VAL A 64 6.03 -16.29 -22.73
N SER A 65 5.65 -16.24 -24.01
CA SER A 65 6.58 -16.25 -25.14
C SER A 65 6.67 -14.92 -25.89
N SER A 66 5.75 -13.98 -25.63
CA SER A 66 5.66 -12.69 -26.34
C SER A 66 5.54 -11.52 -25.37
N LEU A 67 6.12 -10.38 -25.74
CA LEU A 67 6.14 -9.18 -24.92
C LEU A 67 4.74 -8.67 -24.51
N PRO A 68 3.73 -8.60 -25.40
CA PRO A 68 2.38 -8.18 -25.01
C PRO A 68 1.76 -9.11 -23.95
N LEU A 69 2.02 -10.42 -24.07
CA LEU A 69 1.54 -11.40 -23.10
C LEU A 69 2.25 -11.24 -21.76
N THR A 70 3.57 -11.06 -21.74
CA THR A 70 4.34 -10.78 -20.51
C THR A 70 3.80 -9.55 -19.78
N LEU A 71 3.61 -8.44 -20.50
CA LEU A 71 3.08 -7.20 -19.93
C LEU A 71 1.66 -7.38 -19.39
N TRP A 72 0.82 -8.16 -20.09
CA TRP A 72 -0.53 -8.46 -19.63
C TRP A 72 -0.55 -9.28 -18.34
N TYR A 73 0.30 -10.30 -18.22
CA TYR A 73 0.44 -11.08 -16.99
C TYR A 73 0.98 -10.24 -15.82
N ILE A 74 1.93 -9.34 -16.08
CA ILE A 74 2.41 -8.37 -15.08
C ILE A 74 1.25 -7.47 -14.62
N PHE A 75 0.47 -6.93 -15.56
CA PHE A 75 -0.65 -6.06 -15.24
C PHE A 75 -1.73 -6.75 -14.39
N ILE A 76 -2.14 -7.97 -14.77
CA ILE A 76 -3.18 -8.70 -14.04
C ILE A 76 -2.67 -9.14 -12.66
N SER A 77 -1.40 -9.56 -12.54
CA SER A 77 -0.84 -9.96 -11.24
C SER A 77 -0.73 -8.77 -10.28
N ASP A 78 -0.30 -7.60 -10.74
CA ASP A 78 -0.31 -6.36 -9.95
C ASP A 78 -1.73 -5.98 -9.50
N CYS A 79 -2.71 -6.02 -10.42
CA CYS A 79 -4.11 -5.76 -10.08
C CYS A 79 -4.65 -6.77 -9.06
N SER A 80 -4.33 -8.05 -9.19
CA SER A 80 -4.77 -9.11 -8.27
C SER A 80 -4.23 -8.86 -6.86
N LEU A 81 -2.96 -8.50 -6.73
CA LEU A 81 -2.34 -8.19 -5.44
C LEU A 81 -2.90 -6.91 -4.81
N LYS A 82 -3.26 -5.90 -5.62
CA LYS A 82 -3.98 -4.71 -5.15
C LYS A 82 -5.35 -5.06 -4.58
N MET A 83 -6.11 -5.90 -5.27
CA MET A 83 -7.42 -6.37 -4.78
C MET A 83 -7.30 -7.19 -3.50
N LEU A 84 -6.28 -8.04 -3.40
CA LEU A 84 -5.99 -8.78 -2.18
C LEU A 84 -5.58 -7.84 -1.02
N SER A 85 -4.78 -6.79 -1.30
CA SER A 85 -4.44 -5.75 -0.32
C SER A 85 -5.67 -5.04 0.23
N ILE A 86 -6.58 -4.62 -0.65
CA ILE A 86 -7.86 -3.99 -0.27
C ILE A 86 -8.70 -4.93 0.60
N PHE A 87 -8.81 -6.21 0.22
CA PHE A 87 -9.51 -7.21 1.02
C PHE A 87 -8.90 -7.33 2.43
N ILE A 88 -7.58 -7.49 2.54
CA ILE A 88 -6.94 -7.61 3.86
C ILE A 88 -7.11 -6.32 4.68
N LYS A 89 -6.91 -5.14 4.09
CA LYS A 89 -7.09 -3.83 4.76
C LYS A 89 -8.51 -3.68 5.34
N THR A 90 -9.53 -4.02 4.56
CA THR A 90 -10.94 -3.90 4.99
C THR A 90 -11.31 -4.89 6.10
N ILE A 91 -10.77 -6.12 6.05
CA ILE A 91 -10.92 -7.10 7.14
C ILE A 91 -10.18 -6.64 8.39
N SER A 92 -8.96 -6.12 8.27
CA SER A 92 -8.21 -5.56 9.41
C SER A 92 -8.96 -4.40 10.06
N LEU A 93 -9.55 -3.49 9.26
CA LEU A 93 -10.39 -2.40 9.77
C LEU A 93 -11.61 -2.91 10.53
N LEU A 94 -12.27 -3.95 10.05
CA LEU A 94 -13.44 -4.50 10.73
C LEU A 94 -13.07 -5.18 12.06
N SER A 95 -11.99 -5.97 12.05
CA SER A 95 -11.59 -6.81 13.18
C SER A 95 -10.83 -6.06 14.28
N LEU A 96 -9.93 -5.15 13.91
CA LEU A 96 -8.98 -4.52 14.83
C LEU A 96 -9.33 -3.08 15.20
N SER A 97 -10.35 -2.49 14.59
CA SER A 97 -10.82 -1.13 14.97
C SER A 97 -11.37 -1.02 16.38
N LYS A 98 -11.76 -2.13 16.99
CA LYS A 98 -12.25 -2.14 18.37
C LYS A 98 -11.10 -2.15 19.39
N THR A 99 -9.94 -2.65 19.00
CA THR A 99 -8.79 -2.87 19.89
C THR A 99 -7.71 -1.82 19.69
N LEU A 100 -7.47 -1.41 18.45
CA LEU A 100 -6.47 -0.41 18.09
C LEU A 100 -7.10 0.99 18.06
N ASP A 101 -6.37 1.97 18.56
CA ASP A 101 -6.71 3.37 18.35
C ASP A 101 -6.47 3.78 16.88
N CYS A 102 -7.05 4.91 16.47
CA CYS A 102 -7.00 5.36 15.08
C CYS A 102 -5.56 5.54 14.55
N TYR A 103 -4.63 5.95 15.42
CA TYR A 103 -3.22 6.07 15.05
C TYR A 103 -2.57 4.69 14.78
N SER A 104 -2.76 3.72 15.69
CA SER A 104 -2.21 2.37 15.52
C SER A 104 -2.86 1.65 14.35
N MET A 105 -4.15 1.90 14.09
CA MET A 105 -4.83 1.37 12.90
C MET A 105 -4.21 1.92 11.61
N GLY A 106 -3.90 3.22 11.55
CA GLY A 106 -3.19 3.81 10.40
C GLY A 106 -1.79 3.23 10.22
N SER A 107 -1.07 2.98 11.31
CA SER A 107 0.21 2.25 11.29
C SER A 107 0.07 0.85 10.68
N LEU A 108 -0.96 0.10 11.08
CA LEU A 108 -1.21 -1.24 10.56
C LEU A 108 -1.52 -1.21 9.04
N LEU A 109 -2.34 -0.27 8.58
CA LEU A 109 -2.67 -0.13 7.16
C LEU A 109 -1.44 0.20 6.30
N CYS A 110 -0.56 1.07 6.81
CA CYS A 110 0.71 1.38 6.17
C CYS A 110 1.66 0.16 6.14
N PHE A 111 1.72 -0.60 7.24
CA PHE A 111 2.51 -1.83 7.31
C PHE A 111 2.03 -2.88 6.30
N LEU A 112 0.71 -3.10 6.20
CA LEU A 112 0.12 -3.97 5.20
C LEU A 112 0.48 -3.52 3.78
N GLU A 113 0.46 -2.21 3.51
CA GLU A 113 0.85 -1.69 2.20
C GLU A 113 2.31 -2.02 1.86
N TYR A 114 3.25 -1.87 2.80
CA TYR A 114 4.64 -2.29 2.58
C TYR A 114 4.75 -3.78 2.24
N ILE A 115 4.06 -4.67 2.96
CA ILE A 115 4.03 -6.10 2.64
C ILE A 115 3.56 -6.32 1.21
N PHE A 116 2.45 -5.70 0.82
CA PHE A 116 1.90 -5.85 -0.52
C PHE A 116 2.77 -5.23 -1.61
N LEU A 117 3.48 -4.15 -1.32
CA LEU A 117 4.47 -3.58 -2.23
C LEU A 117 5.61 -4.56 -2.51
N PHE A 118 6.15 -5.22 -1.49
CA PHE A 118 7.14 -6.28 -1.69
C PHE A 118 6.57 -7.40 -2.56
N LEU A 119 5.37 -7.89 -2.24
CA LEU A 119 4.71 -8.94 -3.02
C LEU A 119 4.47 -8.53 -4.48
N ARG A 120 4.16 -7.26 -4.74
CA ARG A 120 3.90 -6.73 -6.09
C ARG A 120 5.14 -6.63 -6.96
N HIS A 121 6.34 -6.53 -6.39
CA HIS A 121 7.58 -6.57 -7.18
C HIS A 121 8.02 -7.98 -7.59
N ILE A 122 7.45 -9.03 -6.99
CA ILE A 122 7.81 -10.43 -7.27
C ILE A 122 7.34 -10.89 -8.67
N PRO A 123 6.05 -10.79 -9.06
CA PRO A 123 5.61 -11.24 -10.38
C PRO A 123 6.35 -10.58 -11.56
N PRO A 124 6.54 -9.24 -11.59
CA PRO A 124 7.30 -8.59 -12.66
C PRO A 124 8.76 -9.05 -12.68
N GLY A 125 9.38 -9.22 -11.50
CA GLY A 125 10.72 -9.79 -11.35
C GLY A 125 10.88 -11.08 -12.13
N ILE A 126 10.01 -12.05 -11.84
CA ILE A 126 10.08 -13.40 -12.38
C ILE A 126 9.70 -13.44 -13.85
N LEU A 127 8.61 -12.76 -14.22
CA LEU A 127 8.11 -12.75 -15.61
C LEU A 127 9.13 -12.14 -16.59
N TRP A 128 9.81 -11.05 -16.19
CA TRP A 128 10.88 -10.49 -17.01
C TRP A 128 12.11 -11.38 -17.10
N ILE A 129 12.52 -12.02 -15.99
CA ILE A 129 13.66 -12.96 -16.02
C ILE A 129 13.35 -14.11 -17.00
N CYS A 130 12.17 -14.72 -16.89
CA CYS A 130 11.74 -15.79 -17.79
C CYS A 130 11.70 -15.31 -19.24
N PHE A 131 11.12 -14.15 -19.49
CA PHE A 131 11.04 -13.57 -20.84
C PHE A 131 12.43 -13.31 -21.44
N LEU A 132 13.36 -12.73 -20.67
CA LEU A 132 14.70 -12.43 -21.15
C LEU A 132 15.52 -13.70 -21.38
N VAL A 133 15.38 -14.73 -20.53
CA VAL A 133 16.04 -16.03 -20.73
C VAL A 133 15.52 -16.72 -21.99
N GLU A 134 14.21 -16.71 -22.21
CA GLU A 134 13.59 -17.28 -23.41
C GLU A 134 14.04 -16.53 -24.69
N LEU A 135 14.11 -15.20 -24.61
CA LEU A 135 14.61 -14.35 -25.69
C LEU A 135 16.09 -14.66 -26.01
N ASN A 136 16.88 -15.00 -24.99
CA ASN A 136 18.28 -15.39 -25.15
C ASN A 136 18.42 -16.71 -25.91
N TRP A 137 17.52 -17.67 -25.66
CA TRP A 137 17.54 -18.95 -26.35
C TRP A 137 17.08 -18.86 -27.81
N LYS A 138 16.04 -18.06 -28.09
CA LYS A 138 15.41 -17.98 -29.41
C LYS A 138 16.19 -17.19 -30.46
N LEU A 139 16.84 -16.08 -30.09
CA LEU A 139 17.57 -15.26 -31.07
C LEU A 139 18.97 -15.82 -31.35
N GLN A 140 19.34 -15.90 -32.63
CA GLN A 140 20.73 -16.11 -33.06
C GLN A 140 21.42 -14.73 -33.14
N GLY A 141 22.45 -14.49 -32.31
CA GLY A 141 23.11 -13.19 -32.18
C GLY A 141 24.08 -13.11 -30.99
N ILE A 142 24.67 -11.94 -30.71
CA ILE A 142 25.67 -11.75 -29.64
C ILE A 142 25.09 -12.12 -28.27
N LEU A 143 25.50 -13.28 -27.75
CA LEU A 143 25.03 -13.82 -26.46
C LEU A 143 25.45 -12.93 -25.28
N ALA A 144 26.63 -12.31 -25.36
CA ALA A 144 27.20 -11.49 -24.30
C ALA A 144 26.34 -10.26 -23.97
N GLY A 145 25.87 -9.50 -24.97
CA GLY A 145 25.02 -8.32 -24.75
C GLY A 145 23.67 -8.67 -24.12
N ARG A 146 23.15 -9.86 -24.43
CA ARG A 146 21.89 -10.38 -23.90
C ARG A 146 21.99 -10.83 -22.44
N ILE A 147 23.06 -11.54 -22.10
CA ILE A 147 23.38 -11.86 -20.69
C ILE A 147 23.58 -10.57 -19.89
N PHE A 148 24.26 -9.58 -20.47
CA PHE A 148 24.46 -8.28 -19.83
C PHE A 148 23.13 -7.58 -19.49
N VAL A 149 22.15 -7.58 -20.40
CA VAL A 149 20.82 -7.00 -20.13
C VAL A 149 20.10 -7.73 -18.99
N CYS A 150 20.14 -9.07 -18.94
CA CYS A 150 19.56 -9.84 -17.84
C CYS A 150 20.21 -9.49 -16.50
N LEU A 151 21.55 -9.44 -16.46
CA LEU A 151 22.29 -9.11 -15.24
C LEU A 151 22.00 -7.68 -14.78
N LEU A 152 21.98 -6.72 -15.70
CA LEU A 152 21.63 -5.33 -15.41
C LEU A 152 20.22 -5.24 -14.82
N TYR A 153 19.24 -5.93 -15.40
CA TYR A 153 17.88 -5.99 -14.86
C TYR A 153 17.85 -6.57 -13.44
N CYS A 154 18.54 -7.69 -13.18
CA CYS A 154 18.63 -8.27 -11.85
C CYS A 154 19.24 -7.31 -10.83
N ILE A 155 20.30 -6.59 -11.20
CA ILE A 155 20.95 -5.58 -10.35
C ILE A 155 19.96 -4.46 -10.03
N LEU A 156 19.29 -3.90 -11.04
CA LEU A 156 18.29 -2.85 -10.84
C LEU A 156 17.14 -3.31 -9.93
N LYS A 157 16.66 -4.54 -10.11
CA LYS A 157 15.64 -5.14 -9.24
C LYS A 157 16.12 -5.27 -7.79
N VAL A 158 17.34 -5.74 -7.56
CA VAL A 158 17.93 -5.80 -6.21
C VAL A 158 18.04 -4.40 -5.61
N CYS A 159 18.49 -3.40 -6.37
CA CYS A 159 18.55 -2.00 -5.90
C CYS A 159 17.18 -1.47 -5.48
N ILE A 160 16.11 -1.74 -6.26
CA ILE A 160 14.74 -1.36 -5.92
C ILE A 160 14.32 -2.02 -4.61
N ILE A 161 14.49 -3.34 -4.48
CA ILE A 161 14.13 -4.06 -3.25
C ILE A 161 14.92 -3.54 -2.04
N LEU A 162 16.21 -3.25 -2.18
CA LEU A 162 17.02 -2.66 -1.11
C LEU A 162 16.53 -1.25 -0.72
N SER A 163 16.11 -0.43 -1.69
CA SER A 163 15.54 0.89 -1.39
C SER A 163 14.22 0.77 -0.63
N LEU A 164 13.34 -0.16 -1.03
CA LEU A 164 12.09 -0.45 -0.34
C LEU A 164 12.32 -0.99 1.07
N CYS A 165 13.31 -1.87 1.27
CA CYS A 165 13.75 -2.34 2.59
C CYS A 165 14.23 -1.18 3.46
N LYS A 166 15.00 -0.22 2.93
CA LYS A 166 15.44 0.96 3.68
C LYS A 166 14.25 1.82 4.12
N GLU A 167 13.28 2.06 3.25
CA GLU A 167 12.06 2.80 3.60
C GLU A 167 11.24 2.09 4.67
N PHE A 168 11.03 0.78 4.51
CA PHE A 168 10.32 -0.04 5.48
C PHE A 168 11.01 -0.05 6.85
N MET A 169 12.35 -0.14 6.88
CA MET A 169 13.12 -0.08 8.13
C MET A 169 13.04 1.29 8.80
N LYS A 170 12.97 2.38 8.03
CA LYS A 170 12.73 3.72 8.58
C LYS A 170 11.32 3.79 9.19
N PHE A 171 10.32 3.31 8.47
CA PHE A 171 8.94 3.26 8.94
C PHE A 171 8.77 2.38 10.20
N SER A 172 9.36 1.19 10.24
CA SER A 172 9.24 0.27 11.37
C SER A 172 9.84 0.85 12.65
N ARG A 173 10.98 1.55 12.55
CA ARG A 173 11.55 2.33 13.66
C ARG A 173 10.58 3.42 14.12
N SER A 174 9.99 4.18 13.20
CA SER A 174 9.00 5.22 13.51
C SER A 174 7.71 4.66 14.15
N MET A 175 7.32 3.41 13.88
CA MET A 175 6.17 2.76 14.51
C MET A 175 6.48 2.29 15.94
N ILE A 176 7.72 1.86 16.20
CA ILE A 176 8.20 1.50 17.54
C ILE A 176 8.38 2.76 18.40
N CYS A 177 8.73 3.89 17.79
CA CYS A 177 8.74 5.19 18.43
C CYS A 177 7.32 5.68 18.74
N THR A 178 7.19 6.40 19.86
CA THR A 178 5.92 6.93 20.37
C THR A 178 5.22 7.85 19.37
N LYS A 179 3.90 8.02 19.55
CA LYS A 179 3.08 8.97 18.78
C LYS A 179 3.77 10.34 18.70
N PRO A 180 3.59 11.11 17.61
CA PRO A 180 4.19 12.44 17.45
C PRO A 180 3.57 13.51 18.37
N TYR A 181 2.77 13.09 19.34
CA TYR A 181 2.10 13.92 20.32
C TYR A 181 1.86 13.14 21.62
N THR A 182 1.82 13.85 22.74
CA THR A 182 1.35 13.35 24.02
C THR A 182 -0.13 13.67 24.20
N VAL A 183 -0.83 12.91 25.04
CA VAL A 183 -2.25 13.12 25.33
C VAL A 183 -2.40 13.56 26.78
N GLU A 184 -3.00 14.74 26.98
CA GLU A 184 -3.35 15.27 28.30
C GLU A 184 -4.88 15.34 28.48
N LEU A 185 -5.32 15.12 29.72
CA LEU A 185 -6.73 15.20 30.11
C LEU A 185 -7.03 16.63 30.57
N GLN A 186 -7.95 17.29 29.84
CA GLN A 186 -8.50 18.64 30.07
C GLN A 186 -7.54 19.83 29.84
N ALA A 187 -8.09 20.86 29.19
CA ALA A 187 -7.48 22.18 29.02
C ALA A 187 -8.00 23.14 30.10
N PRO A 188 -7.29 24.23 30.42
CA PRO A 188 -7.88 25.33 31.16
C PRO A 188 -9.17 25.83 30.47
N SER A 189 -10.15 26.24 31.27
CA SER A 189 -11.46 26.69 30.81
C SER A 189 -11.32 27.89 29.84
N ASN A 190 -12.05 27.83 28.71
CA ASN A 190 -12.15 28.80 27.60
C ASN A 190 -11.28 28.59 26.34
N GLU A 191 -10.40 27.59 26.26
CA GLU A 191 -9.68 27.32 25.00
C GLU A 191 -10.46 26.38 24.07
N VAL A 192 -10.47 26.68 22.75
CA VAL A 192 -11.06 25.85 21.68
C VAL A 192 -9.99 25.35 20.72
N CYS A 193 -10.21 24.20 20.09
CA CYS A 193 -9.30 23.67 19.09
C CYS A 193 -9.41 24.44 17.77
N ASN A 194 -8.32 24.99 17.26
CA ASN A 194 -8.30 25.72 15.98
C ASN A 194 -8.52 24.84 14.73
N MET A 195 -8.50 23.50 14.85
CA MET A 195 -8.80 22.57 13.75
C MET A 195 -10.28 22.21 13.64
N CYS A 196 -10.99 22.00 14.76
CA CYS A 196 -12.41 21.62 14.75
C CYS A 196 -13.35 22.68 15.32
N LEU A 197 -12.81 23.74 15.92
CA LEU A 197 -13.54 24.84 16.57
C LEU A 197 -14.42 24.39 17.76
N GLU A 198 -14.15 23.20 18.31
CA GLU A 198 -14.83 22.65 19.48
C GLU A 198 -13.96 22.78 20.75
N SER A 199 -14.58 22.68 21.92
CA SER A 199 -13.87 22.64 23.20
C SER A 199 -13.05 21.35 23.36
N TYR A 200 -11.92 21.46 24.07
CA TYR A 200 -11.04 20.32 24.26
C TYR A 200 -11.68 19.26 25.18
N THR A 201 -11.72 18.02 24.68
CA THR A 201 -12.00 16.82 25.49
C THR A 201 -10.71 16.12 25.91
N HIS A 202 -9.82 15.89 24.95
CA HIS A 202 -8.46 15.39 25.14
C HIS A 202 -7.51 16.22 24.29
N ILE A 203 -6.44 16.73 24.89
CA ILE A 203 -5.47 17.57 24.18
C ILE A 203 -4.33 16.69 23.66
N GLY A 204 -4.05 16.77 22.37
CA GLY A 204 -2.82 16.30 21.75
C GLY A 204 -1.80 17.44 21.71
N ILE A 205 -0.68 17.29 22.41
CA ILE A 205 0.42 18.26 22.43
C ILE A 205 1.55 17.76 21.56
N LEU A 206 1.92 18.53 20.53
CA LEU A 206 3.03 18.20 19.64
C LEU A 206 4.38 18.55 20.26
N SER A 207 5.47 18.05 19.66
CA SER A 207 6.85 18.43 20.01
C SER A 207 7.14 19.94 19.86
N CYS A 208 6.38 20.64 19.01
CA CYS A 208 6.44 22.10 18.87
C CYS A 208 5.52 22.86 19.85
N ASN A 209 4.99 22.19 20.87
CA ASN A 209 4.09 22.71 21.92
C ASN A 209 2.72 23.26 21.43
N HIS A 210 2.37 23.11 20.15
CA HIS A 210 1.01 23.40 19.70
C HIS A 210 0.02 22.35 20.21
N LYS A 211 -1.18 22.81 20.56
CA LYS A 211 -2.25 22.02 21.18
C LYS A 211 -3.43 21.90 20.23
N PHE A 212 -3.95 20.68 20.08
CA PHE A 212 -5.14 20.39 19.31
C PHE A 212 -5.95 19.26 19.96
N CYS A 213 -7.18 19.00 19.52
CA CYS A 213 -7.89 17.79 19.96
C CYS A 213 -7.09 16.54 19.56
N ALA A 214 -6.91 15.58 20.47
CA ALA A 214 -6.15 14.35 20.19
C ALA A 214 -6.67 13.61 18.94
N LYS A 215 -7.99 13.65 18.70
CA LYS A 215 -8.63 13.12 17.48
C LYS A 215 -8.20 13.88 16.22
N CYS A 216 -8.21 15.21 16.26
CA CYS A 216 -7.75 16.05 15.15
C CYS A 216 -6.27 15.83 14.87
N THR A 217 -5.42 15.77 15.91
CA THR A 217 -3.99 15.47 15.79
C THR A 217 -3.78 14.12 15.11
N THR A 218 -4.50 13.08 15.55
CA THR A 218 -4.44 11.74 14.94
C THR A 218 -4.82 11.78 13.45
N ARG A 219 -5.97 12.38 13.12
CA ARG A 219 -6.47 12.47 11.73
C ARG A 219 -5.49 13.22 10.84
N TRP A 220 -4.93 14.32 11.34
CA TRP A 220 -3.93 15.12 10.64
C TRP A 220 -2.67 14.32 10.35
N PHE A 221 -2.08 13.67 11.36
CA PHE A 221 -0.83 12.92 11.19
C PHE A 221 -0.95 11.60 10.42
N ASN A 222 -2.16 11.11 10.19
CA ASN A 222 -2.42 10.04 9.23
C ASN A 222 -2.27 10.50 7.77
N THR A 223 -2.26 11.80 7.50
CA THR A 223 -2.17 12.36 6.14
C THR A 223 -0.92 13.23 5.97
N PHE A 224 -0.60 14.06 6.96
CA PHE A 224 0.48 15.04 6.92
C PHE A 224 1.54 14.74 7.97
N THR A 225 2.73 15.32 7.80
CA THR A 225 3.87 15.16 8.73
C THR A 225 4.21 16.44 9.51
N LYS A 226 3.58 17.56 9.15
CA LYS A 226 3.90 18.88 9.68
C LYS A 226 2.84 19.39 10.65
N CYS A 227 3.22 20.25 11.59
CA CYS A 227 2.24 20.90 12.47
C CYS A 227 1.28 21.80 11.66
N PRO A 228 -0.05 21.73 11.90
CA PRO A 228 -1.03 22.59 11.21
C PRO A 228 -0.82 24.09 11.45
N SER A 229 -0.26 24.48 12.60
CA SER A 229 -0.14 25.90 12.98
C SER A 229 1.20 26.53 12.55
N CYS A 230 2.32 25.84 12.76
CA CYS A 230 3.65 26.43 12.52
C CYS A 230 4.45 25.77 11.40
N ASN A 231 3.96 24.67 10.82
CA ASN A 231 4.56 23.94 9.69
C ASN A 231 5.94 23.23 9.86
N PRO A 232 6.58 23.07 11.05
CA PRO A 232 7.74 22.18 11.20
C PRO A 232 7.29 20.72 11.14
N GLU A 233 8.24 19.84 10.81
CA GLU A 233 8.03 18.38 10.85
C GLU A 233 7.88 17.90 12.29
N CYS A 234 6.80 17.15 12.53
CA CYS A 234 6.51 16.52 13.83
C CYS A 234 6.39 15.00 13.73
N SER A 235 6.30 14.43 12.52
CA SER A 235 6.37 12.99 12.27
C SER A 235 7.22 12.67 11.04
N GLU A 236 7.81 11.47 10.99
CA GLU A 236 8.76 11.13 9.90
C GLU A 236 8.08 10.69 8.59
N ASN A 237 6.93 10.00 8.67
CA ASN A 237 6.26 9.44 7.50
C ASN A 237 4.76 9.27 7.75
N SER A 238 3.93 9.88 6.90
CA SER A 238 2.47 9.69 6.85
C SER A 238 2.00 8.85 5.66
N ARG A 239 2.91 8.42 4.76
CA ARG A 239 2.58 7.72 3.52
C ARG A 239 1.75 6.47 3.82
N TRP A 240 0.59 6.35 3.17
CA TRP A 240 -0.37 5.24 3.32
C TRP A 240 -1.02 5.05 4.70
N ARG A 241 -0.72 5.88 5.70
CA ARG A 241 -1.38 5.80 7.02
C ARG A 241 -2.88 6.11 6.96
N ASN A 242 -3.30 6.90 5.99
CA ASN A 242 -4.71 7.16 5.70
C ASN A 242 -5.43 5.99 5.00
N GLY A 243 -4.77 4.83 4.83
CA GLY A 243 -5.32 3.66 4.15
C GLY A 243 -5.12 3.64 2.64
N SER A 244 -4.51 4.69 2.06
CA SER A 244 -4.16 4.71 0.63
C SER A 244 -3.19 3.59 0.26
N MET A 245 -3.05 3.36 -1.04
CA MET A 245 -2.13 2.38 -1.62
C MET A 245 -1.31 2.97 -2.77
N ASP A 246 -0.25 2.29 -3.15
CA ASP A 246 0.51 2.64 -4.36
C ASP A 246 -0.27 2.24 -5.62
N LEU A 247 -0.71 3.24 -6.39
CA LEU A 247 -1.54 3.03 -7.57
C LEU A 247 -0.74 2.69 -8.83
N PHE A 248 0.55 3.02 -8.88
CA PHE A 248 1.39 2.73 -10.04
C PHE A 248 1.43 1.24 -10.33
N ILE A 249 1.42 0.87 -11.61
CA ILE A 249 1.55 -0.54 -12.03
C ILE A 249 3.03 -0.88 -12.04
N GLN A 250 3.41 -1.97 -11.37
CA GLN A 250 4.81 -2.39 -11.27
C GLN A 250 5.24 -3.13 -12.54
N PHE A 251 5.45 -2.38 -13.63
CA PHE A 251 5.96 -2.97 -14.88
C PHE A 251 7.44 -3.35 -14.81
N TYR A 252 8.19 -2.85 -13.84
CA TYR A 252 9.63 -3.09 -13.67
C TYR A 252 10.04 -3.21 -12.22
#